data_AF-A0A527GHV4-F1
#
_entry.id   AF-A0A527GHV4-F1
#
_cell.length_a   1.000
_cell.length_b   1.000
_cell.length_c   1.000
_cell.angle_alpha   90.00
_cell.angle_beta   90.00
_cell.angle_gamma   90.00
#
_symmetry.space_group_name_H-M   'P 1'
#
loop_
_entity.id
_entity.type
_entity.pdbx_description
1 polymer ?
#
loop_
_entity_poly.entity_id
_entity_poly.type
_entity_poly.pdbx_seq_one_letter_code
_entity_poly.pdbx_strand_id
1 'polypeptide(L)' 'DALPETGEIASSDVLEVEALAVRTGISGDEAQELLDRLGNDRAAIEQAARSLKAKRRRNPDEGLAK' A
#
# COMPACT_ATOMS: atom_id res chain seq x y z
N ASP A 1 14.02 26.71 -21.74
CA ASP A 1 13.99 26.37 -20.31
C ASP A 1 12.54 26.15 -19.94
N ALA A 2 12.13 24.89 -19.86
CA ALA A 2 10.81 24.49 -19.37
C ALA A 2 11.04 23.16 -18.64
N LEU A 3 11.12 23.26 -17.32
CA LEU A 3 11.40 22.18 -16.40
C LEU A 3 10.32 21.08 -16.55
N PRO A 4 10.67 19.79 -16.43
CA PRO A 4 9.67 18.74 -16.38
C PRO A 4 8.89 18.87 -15.06
N GLU A 5 7.64 19.29 -15.15
CA GLU A 5 6.72 19.25 -14.02
C GLU A 5 6.48 17.79 -13.64
N THR A 6 6.86 17.45 -12.40
CA THR A 6 6.33 16.29 -11.65
C THR A 6 6.69 14.89 -12.17
N GLY A 7 7.98 14.65 -12.37
CA GLY A 7 8.55 13.29 -12.22
C GLY A 7 8.75 12.86 -10.76
N GLU A 8 8.37 13.70 -9.79
CA GLU A 8 8.64 13.52 -8.35
C GLU A 8 7.60 12.65 -7.63
N ILE A 9 6.46 12.37 -8.24
CA ILE A 9 5.42 11.52 -7.62
C ILE A 9 5.85 10.06 -7.64
N ALA A 10 6.48 9.59 -8.73
CA ALA A 10 6.90 8.19 -8.89
C ALA A 10 7.95 7.71 -7.87
N SER A 11 8.79 8.59 -7.32
CA SER A 11 9.77 8.22 -6.27
C SER A 11 9.21 8.33 -4.85
N SER A 12 8.14 9.10 -4.64
CA SER A 12 7.39 9.07 -3.37
C SER A 12 6.52 7.82 -3.25
N ASP A 13 6.01 7.27 -4.37
CA ASP A 13 5.14 6.09 -4.38
C ASP A 13 5.81 4.84 -3.77
N VAL A 14 7.07 4.53 -4.11
CA VAL A 14 7.76 3.35 -3.56
C VAL A 14 8.03 3.49 -2.06
N LEU A 15 8.37 4.71 -1.61
CA LEU A 15 8.62 4.99 -0.20
C LEU A 15 7.31 5.02 0.61
N GLU A 16 6.20 5.43 -0.03
CA GLU A 16 4.83 5.29 0.47
C GLU A 16 4.40 3.82 0.61
N VAL A 17 4.72 2.95 -0.36
CA VAL A 17 4.42 1.50 -0.30
C VAL A 17 5.04 0.88 0.94
N GLU A 18 6.35 1.09 1.16
CA GLU A 18 7.05 0.51 2.31
C GLU A 18 6.59 1.12 3.63
N ALA A 19 6.43 2.45 3.69
CA ALA A 19 5.94 3.12 4.89
C ALA A 19 4.52 2.66 5.26
N LEU A 20 3.65 2.49 4.26
CA LEU A 20 2.29 1.97 4.43
C LEU A 20 2.32 0.52 4.89
N ALA A 21 3.13 -0.33 4.26
CA ALA A 21 3.30 -1.73 4.62
C ALA A 21 3.75 -1.86 6.09
N VAL A 22 4.74 -1.09 6.51
CA VAL A 22 5.23 -1.07 7.90
C VAL A 22 4.17 -0.52 8.87
N ARG A 23 3.54 0.61 8.54
CA ARG A 23 2.57 1.29 9.40
C ARG A 23 1.30 0.47 9.62
N THR A 24 0.83 -0.19 8.57
CA THR A 24 -0.42 -0.96 8.60
C THR A 24 -0.15 -2.43 8.95
N GLY A 25 1.05 -2.95 8.64
CA GLY A 25 1.45 -4.34 8.83
C GLY A 25 0.95 -5.27 7.73
N ILE A 26 0.81 -4.75 6.50
CA ILE A 26 0.55 -5.52 5.27
C ILE A 26 1.85 -5.70 4.50
N SER A 27 1.86 -6.55 3.47
CA SER A 27 3.01 -6.75 2.58
C SER A 27 3.17 -5.60 1.58
N GLY A 28 4.38 -5.42 1.03
CA GLY A 28 4.65 -4.42 -0.02
C GLY A 28 3.77 -4.61 -1.25
N ASP A 29 3.55 -5.85 -1.70
CA ASP A 29 2.63 -6.15 -2.80
C ASP A 29 1.18 -5.74 -2.49
N GLU A 30 0.71 -6.01 -1.26
CA GLU A 30 -0.62 -5.61 -0.81
C GLU A 30 -0.76 -4.08 -0.78
N ALA A 31 0.29 -3.37 -0.35
CA ALA A 31 0.35 -1.92 -0.37
C ALA A 31 0.33 -1.36 -1.80
N GLN A 32 1.08 -1.98 -2.71
CA GLN A 32 1.11 -1.60 -4.12
C GLN A 32 -0.23 -1.83 -4.82
N GLU A 33 -0.92 -2.94 -4.52
CA GLU A 33 -2.26 -3.22 -5.05
C GLU A 33 -3.30 -2.21 -4.56
N LEU A 34 -3.17 -1.74 -3.31
CA LEU A 34 -4.01 -0.67 -2.77
C LEU A 34 -3.74 0.67 -3.45
N LEU A 35 -2.48 1.01 -3.72
CA LEU A 35 -2.11 2.23 -4.46
C LEU A 35 -2.58 2.17 -5.91
N ASP A 36 -2.47 1.02 -6.57
CA ASP A 36 -2.98 0.81 -7.93
C ASP A 36 -4.51 0.97 -7.98
N ARG A 37 -5.22 0.45 -6.99
CA ARG A 37 -6.68 0.47 -6.93
C ARG A 37 -7.28 1.79 -6.44
N LEU A 38 -6.63 2.44 -5.48
CA LEU A 38 -7.14 3.63 -4.77
C LEU A 38 -6.40 4.91 -5.17
N GLY A 39 -5.31 4.82 -5.92
CA GLY A 39 -4.50 5.95 -6.36
C GLY A 39 -3.75 6.58 -5.18
N ASN A 40 -3.89 7.90 -5.01
CA ASN A 40 -3.21 8.68 -3.98
C ASN A 40 -4.10 8.98 -2.75
N ASP A 41 -5.21 8.26 -2.60
CA ASP A 41 -6.20 8.51 -1.56
C ASP A 41 -5.77 7.85 -0.23
N ARG A 42 -4.83 8.47 0.48
CA ARG A 42 -4.21 7.93 1.70
C ARG A 42 -5.21 7.38 2.72
N ALA A 43 -6.32 8.07 2.93
CA ALA A 43 -7.32 7.65 3.91
C ALA A 43 -8.00 6.32 3.50
N ALA A 44 -8.33 6.17 2.22
CA ALA A 44 -8.89 4.93 1.68
C ALA A 44 -7.86 3.79 1.75
N ILE A 45 -6.61 4.08 1.41
CA ILE A 45 -5.51 3.12 1.44
C ILE A 45 -5.28 2.60 2.87
N GLU A 46 -5.22 3.48 3.86
CA GLU A 46 -5.08 3.07 5.27
C GLU A 46 -6.26 2.24 5.77
N GLN A 47 -7.48 2.62 5.40
CA GLN A 47 -8.69 1.89 5.80
C GLN A 47 -8.72 0.50 5.17
N ALA A 48 -8.35 0.39 3.89
CA ALA A 48 -8.27 -0.87 3.18
C ALA A 48 -7.17 -1.77 3.75
N ALA A 49 -5.98 -1.22 4.01
CA ALA A 49 -4.86 -1.93 4.63
C ALA A 49 -5.21 -2.46 6.04
N ARG A 50 -5.85 -1.63 6.87
CA ARG A 50 -6.32 -2.06 8.20
C ARG A 50 -7.35 -3.18 8.11
N SER A 51 -8.27 -3.10 7.14
CA SER A 51 -9.27 -4.12 6.89
C SER A 51 -8.64 -5.43 6.40
N LEU A 52 -7.63 -5.35 5.54
CA LEU A 52 -6.86 -6.47 5.02
C LEU A 52 -6.16 -7.23 6.16
N LYS A 53 -5.47 -6.50 7.05
CA LYS A 53 -4.83 -7.08 8.24
C LYS A 53 -5.84 -7.71 9.21
N ALA A 54 -6.98 -7.05 9.44
CA ALA A 54 -8.03 -7.59 10.28
C ALA A 54 -8.62 -8.90 9.71
N LYS A 55 -8.79 -8.96 8.39
CA LYS A 55 -9.24 -10.17 7.68
C LYS A 55 -8.20 -11.29 7.76
N ARG A 56 -6.91 -10.99 7.57
CA ARG A 56 -5.81 -11.96 7.70
C ARG A 56 -5.68 -12.54 9.10
N ARG A 57 -5.94 -11.74 10.15
CA ARG A 57 -6.02 -12.26 11.54
C ARG A 57 -7.19 -13.20 11.77
N ARG A 58 -8.28 -13.03 11.02
CA ARG A 58 -9.49 -13.88 11.13
C ARG A 58 -9.35 -15.17 10.31
N ASN A 59 -8.59 -15.13 9.21
CA ASN A 59 -8.24 -16.30 8.37
C ASN A 59 -6.72 -16.57 8.41
N PRO A 60 -6.17 -17.12 9.50
CA PRO A 60 -4.75 -17.46 9.58
C PRO A 60 -4.33 -18.61 8.64
N ASP A 61 -5.27 -19.45 8.20
CA ASP A 61 -5.01 -20.61 7.32
C ASP A 61 -4.70 -20.25 5.85
N GLU A 62 -4.97 -19.01 5.41
CA GLU A 62 -4.71 -18.57 4.02
C GLU A 62 -3.28 -18.02 3.83
N GLY A 63 -2.48 -17.93 4.91
CA GLY A 63 -1.13 -17.36 4.91
C GLY A 63 0.04 -18.36 4.90
N LEU A 64 -0.24 -19.67 4.83
CA LEU A 64 0.75 -20.75 4.94
C LEU A 64 0.66 -21.76 3.78
N ALA A 65 0.44 -21.28 2.55
CA ALA A 65 0.82 -22.06 1.37
C ALA A 65 2.29 -21.73 1.03
N LYS A 66 3.22 -22.47 1.63
CA LYS A 66 4.58 -22.66 1.11
C LYS A 66 4.77 -24.12 0.77
#